data_AF-A0A2V6J9A2-F1
#
_entry.id   AF-A0A2V6J9A2-F1
#
_cell.length_a   1.000
_cell.length_b   1.000
_cell.length_c   1.000
_cell.angle_alpha   90.00
_cell.angle_beta   90.00
_cell.angle_gamma   90.00
#
_symmetry.space_group_name_H-M   'P 1'
#
loop_
_entity.id
_entity.type
_entity.pdbx_description
1 polymer ?
#
loop_
_entity_poly.entity_id
_entity_poly.type
_entity_poly.pdbx_seq_one_letter_code
_entity_poly.pdbx_strand_id
1 'polypeptide(L)'
;KRAQAEIAKDAPLYNYLEQERPITIGYRGPRALSGNLFKYARLLTRAIEERAKPNGERIPQFRDSARESLELELFSTEPIYDDYEILRLTDSLTDFASQFGADNPLVQKVLAGKSPHARAVELVAGTKLKDVAVRKDLYHKDAAALQAAHDPMIDVARLVDGPAREARKIYDAQDEIKKQAYSEIAKARFAIGGASSYPDATFTLRLSYGRVRGYEQDGKQIPAFTDFGGLYQRSAEHDNKPPFDLPQRWVDRKSQLNLTTKFNFVSDADIIGGNSGSPVVNKANEFVGIIFDGNIQSLVLDCIFSDKQARAVSVGSAAITEALRKIYDAGALADELEKGRGD
;
A
#
# COMPACT_ATOMS: atom_id res chain seq x y z
N LYS A 1 27.40 -4.58 1.54
CA LYS A 1 27.83 -4.51 2.97
C LYS A 1 28.13 -3.09 3.44
N ARG A 2 29.14 -2.36 2.92
CA ARG A 2 29.44 -0.97 3.37
C ARG A 2 28.24 -0.02 3.21
N ALA A 3 27.64 0.03 2.02
CA ALA A 3 26.45 0.86 1.77
C ALA A 3 25.26 0.52 2.68
N GLN A 4 25.05 -0.77 3.01
CA GLN A 4 24.01 -1.18 3.98
C GLN A 4 24.30 -0.67 5.39
N ALA A 5 25.56 -0.67 5.81
CA ALA A 5 25.96 -0.14 7.12
C ALA A 5 25.74 1.38 7.20
N GLU A 6 26.02 2.12 6.12
CA GLU A 6 25.74 3.56 6.06
C GLU A 6 24.24 3.85 6.08
N ILE A 7 23.42 3.10 5.33
CA ILE A 7 21.95 3.20 5.43
C ILE A 7 21.48 2.92 6.86
N ALA A 8 22.03 1.91 7.53
CA ALA A 8 21.63 1.57 8.90
C ALA A 8 21.96 2.69 9.90
N LYS A 9 23.07 3.43 9.69
CA LYS A 9 23.43 4.59 10.52
C LYS A 9 22.51 5.79 10.26
N ASP A 10 22.11 6.00 9.01
CA ASP A 10 21.23 7.10 8.59
C ASP A 10 19.74 6.82 8.88
N ALA A 11 19.37 5.54 9.00
CA ALA A 11 18.00 5.07 9.17
C ALA A 11 17.21 5.77 10.28
N PRO A 12 17.74 6.07 11.49
CA PRO A 12 16.99 6.81 12.49
C PRO A 12 16.50 8.17 11.97
N LEU A 13 17.33 8.93 11.25
CA LEU A 13 16.94 10.24 10.74
C LEU A 13 16.04 10.11 9.50
N TYR A 14 16.44 9.28 8.54
CA TYR A 14 15.69 9.06 7.30
C TYR A 14 14.29 8.50 7.56
N ASN A 15 14.16 7.48 8.41
CA ASN A 15 12.84 6.88 8.67
C ASN A 15 11.90 7.84 9.40
N TYR A 16 12.41 8.64 10.36
CA TYR A 16 11.54 9.54 11.12
C TYR A 16 11.18 10.82 10.37
N LEU A 17 12.08 11.39 9.59
CA LEU A 17 11.86 12.71 8.98
C LEU A 17 11.50 12.67 7.49
N GLU A 18 11.98 11.65 6.76
CA GLU A 18 11.84 11.62 5.30
C GLU A 18 10.78 10.65 4.81
N GLN A 19 10.65 9.46 5.42
CA GLN A 19 9.68 8.46 4.97
C GLN A 19 8.22 8.89 5.25
N GLU A 20 7.56 9.47 4.25
CA GLU A 20 6.09 9.43 4.17
C GLU A 20 5.68 8.07 3.61
N ARG A 21 5.34 7.10 4.45
CA ARG A 21 4.77 5.85 3.92
C ARG A 21 3.29 6.04 3.59
N PRO A 22 2.86 5.68 2.36
CA PRO A 22 1.47 5.80 1.93
C PRO A 22 0.52 4.81 2.62
N ILE A 23 1.02 3.77 3.30
CA ILE A 23 0.21 2.72 3.92
C ILE A 23 0.45 2.70 5.43
N THR A 24 -0.60 2.95 6.21
CA THR A 24 -0.65 2.85 7.69
C THR A 24 -0.79 1.40 8.18
N ILE A 25 -1.03 0.46 7.26
CA ILE A 25 -1.33 -0.94 7.54
C ILE A 25 -0.05 -1.76 7.33
N GLY A 26 0.74 -1.87 8.39
CA GLY A 26 1.98 -2.63 8.44
C GLY A 26 2.79 -2.16 9.65
N TYR A 27 3.38 -3.10 10.41
CA TYR A 27 4.15 -2.90 11.65
C TYR A 27 4.65 -1.46 11.83
N ARG A 28 4.19 -0.80 12.91
CA ARG A 28 4.47 0.59 13.31
C ARG A 28 5.91 0.98 12.96
N GLY A 29 6.07 1.49 11.74
CA GLY A 29 7.36 1.93 11.23
C GLY A 29 7.68 3.27 11.89
N PRO A 30 8.95 3.52 12.27
CA PRO A 30 9.32 4.76 12.92
C PRO A 30 8.96 5.95 12.01
N ARG A 31 8.18 6.92 12.51
CA ARG A 31 7.81 8.13 11.77
C ARG A 31 7.49 9.27 12.72
N ALA A 32 8.14 10.42 12.54
CA ALA A 32 7.73 11.66 13.20
C ALA A 32 6.61 12.34 12.40
N LEU A 33 5.85 13.22 13.04
CA LEU A 33 4.98 14.19 12.37
C LEU A 33 3.90 13.54 11.46
N SER A 34 3.31 12.44 11.93
CA SER A 34 2.26 11.71 11.21
C SER A 34 0.94 12.47 11.21
N GLY A 35 0.41 12.77 10.03
CA GLY A 35 -0.87 13.45 9.83
C GLY A 35 -1.00 14.00 8.41
N ASN A 36 -2.21 14.24 7.96
CA ASN A 36 -2.46 14.84 6.64
C ASN A 36 -2.01 16.31 6.60
N LEU A 37 -2.18 17.06 7.69
CA LEU A 37 -1.85 18.48 7.73
C LEU A 37 -0.34 18.74 7.63
N PHE A 38 0.47 17.95 8.34
CA PHE A 38 1.92 18.03 8.21
C PHE A 38 2.40 17.58 6.82
N LYS A 39 1.80 16.53 6.27
CA LYS A 39 2.07 16.07 4.90
C LYS A 39 1.84 17.20 3.89
N TYR A 40 0.71 17.90 3.97
CA TYR A 40 0.45 19.05 3.09
C TYR A 40 1.46 20.17 3.27
N ALA A 41 1.81 20.51 4.51
CA ALA A 41 2.85 21.50 4.78
C ALA A 41 4.16 21.15 4.10
N ARG A 42 4.62 19.90 4.24
CA ARG A 42 5.86 19.42 3.62
C ARG A 42 5.80 19.43 2.09
N LEU A 43 4.69 18.96 1.51
CA LEU A 43 4.48 18.98 0.06
C LEU A 43 4.50 20.41 -0.48
N LEU A 44 3.84 21.36 0.19
CA LEU A 44 3.85 22.77 -0.19
C LEU A 44 5.26 23.37 -0.11
N THR A 45 5.96 23.19 1.01
CA THR A 45 7.34 23.68 1.20
C THR A 45 8.26 23.19 0.10
N ARG A 46 8.23 21.88 -0.20
CA ARG A 46 9.11 21.28 -1.20
C ARG A 46 8.69 21.58 -2.64
N ALA A 47 7.39 21.65 -2.94
CA ALA A 47 6.92 21.85 -4.31
C ALA A 47 7.50 23.12 -4.94
N ILE A 48 7.61 24.19 -4.16
CA ILE A 48 8.15 25.46 -4.64
C ILE A 48 9.66 25.36 -4.89
N GLU A 49 10.42 24.86 -3.92
CA GLU A 49 11.87 24.69 -4.06
C GLU A 49 12.24 23.77 -5.22
N GLU A 50 11.48 22.70 -5.42
CA GLU A 50 11.69 21.75 -6.51
C GLU A 50 11.31 22.37 -7.86
N ARG A 51 10.24 23.16 -7.96
CA ARG A 51 9.89 23.85 -9.21
C ARG A 51 10.97 24.79 -9.72
N ALA A 52 11.76 25.38 -8.82
CA ALA A 52 12.90 26.23 -9.18
C ALA A 52 14.06 25.47 -9.82
N LYS A 53 14.09 24.13 -9.71
CA LYS A 53 15.12 23.27 -10.29
C LYS A 53 14.73 22.79 -11.69
N PRO A 54 15.71 22.46 -12.56
CA PRO A 54 15.46 21.71 -13.79
C PRO A 54 14.68 20.43 -13.49
N ASN A 55 13.71 20.08 -14.35
CA ASN A 55 12.79 18.98 -14.08
C ASN A 55 13.49 17.63 -13.77
N GLY A 56 14.62 17.33 -14.44
CA GLY A 56 15.39 16.11 -14.20
C GLY A 56 16.09 16.06 -12.83
N GLU A 57 16.36 17.20 -12.21
CA GLU A 57 17.01 17.34 -10.91
C GLU A 57 16.02 17.35 -9.74
N ARG A 58 14.72 17.41 -10.03
CA ARG A 58 13.67 17.38 -9.00
C ARG A 58 13.54 16.00 -8.39
N ILE A 59 13.21 15.97 -7.10
CA ILE A 59 12.71 14.76 -6.44
C ILE A 59 11.52 14.22 -7.27
N PRO A 60 11.43 12.91 -7.55
CA PRO A 60 10.46 12.34 -8.48
C PRO A 60 9.01 12.80 -8.32
N GLN A 61 8.55 12.96 -7.06
CA GLN A 61 7.18 13.40 -6.75
C GLN A 61 6.87 14.85 -7.14
N PHE A 62 7.89 15.68 -7.43
CA PHE A 62 7.74 17.08 -7.85
C PHE A 62 8.14 17.31 -9.31
N ARG A 63 8.40 16.23 -10.07
CA ARG A 63 8.60 16.31 -11.51
C ARG A 63 7.30 16.62 -12.24
N ASP A 64 7.39 17.18 -13.43
CA ASP A 64 6.22 17.53 -14.25
C ASP A 64 5.32 16.31 -14.51
N SER A 65 5.91 15.11 -14.66
CA SER A 65 5.17 13.84 -14.84
C SER A 65 4.36 13.42 -13.62
N ALA A 66 4.65 13.94 -12.43
CA ALA A 66 3.94 13.63 -11.18
C ALA A 66 2.99 14.78 -10.77
N ARG A 67 2.91 15.85 -11.56
CA ARG A 67 2.18 17.07 -11.20
C ARG A 67 0.70 16.80 -10.90
N GLU A 68 0.01 16.07 -11.78
CA GLU A 68 -1.41 15.76 -11.59
C GLU A 68 -1.66 14.98 -10.30
N SER A 69 -0.83 13.97 -10.02
CA SER A 69 -0.90 13.20 -8.78
C SER A 69 -0.65 14.06 -7.54
N LEU A 70 0.34 14.96 -7.60
CA LEU A 70 0.66 15.88 -6.52
C LEU A 70 -0.49 16.88 -6.26
N GLU A 71 -1.08 17.44 -7.33
CA GLU A 71 -2.23 18.35 -7.22
C GLU A 71 -3.46 17.62 -6.69
N LEU A 72 -3.73 16.38 -7.13
CA LEU A 72 -4.82 15.56 -6.60
C LEU A 72 -4.69 15.34 -5.09
N GLU A 73 -3.47 15.04 -4.63
CA GLU A 73 -3.15 14.84 -3.22
C GLU A 73 -3.27 16.14 -2.40
N LEU A 74 -2.62 17.22 -2.86
CA LEU A 74 -2.65 18.52 -2.19
C LEU A 74 -4.03 19.15 -2.17
N PHE A 75 -4.88 18.88 -3.15
CA PHE A 75 -6.20 19.49 -3.29
C PHE A 75 -7.34 18.53 -2.93
N SER A 76 -7.03 17.39 -2.32
CA SER A 76 -8.04 16.45 -1.81
C SER A 76 -9.01 17.18 -0.86
N THR A 77 -10.30 16.95 -1.11
CA THR A 77 -11.43 17.46 -0.32
C THR A 77 -11.87 16.48 0.77
N GLU A 78 -11.12 15.39 0.96
CA GLU A 78 -11.39 14.43 2.02
C GLU A 78 -11.45 15.13 3.38
N PRO A 79 -12.42 14.76 4.24
CA PRO A 79 -12.59 15.41 5.52
C PRO A 79 -11.38 15.14 6.43
N ILE A 80 -10.92 16.20 7.09
CA ILE A 80 -9.84 16.15 8.08
C ILE A 80 -10.45 16.38 9.46
N TYR A 81 -10.43 15.33 10.28
CA TYR A 81 -10.94 15.34 11.64
C TYR A 81 -9.82 15.70 12.62
N ASP A 82 -10.02 16.76 13.40
CA ASP A 82 -8.98 17.32 14.27
C ASP A 82 -8.57 16.35 15.37
N ASP A 83 -9.51 15.61 15.94
CA ASP A 83 -9.26 14.58 16.95
C ASP A 83 -8.34 13.47 16.43
N TYR A 84 -8.57 13.02 15.19
CA TYR A 84 -7.73 12.01 14.54
C TYR A 84 -6.35 12.53 14.18
N GLU A 85 -6.25 13.77 13.66
CA GLU A 85 -4.95 14.41 13.39
C GLU A 85 -4.16 14.62 14.69
N ILE A 86 -4.80 15.10 15.76
CA ILE A 86 -4.17 15.28 17.07
C ILE A 86 -3.71 13.93 17.62
N LEU A 87 -4.51 12.86 17.52
CA LEU A 87 -4.14 11.53 17.97
C LEU A 87 -2.89 11.02 17.25
N ARG A 88 -2.89 11.06 15.91
CA ARG A 88 -1.75 10.58 15.09
C ARG A 88 -0.49 11.40 15.32
N LEU A 89 -0.63 12.72 15.44
CA LEU A 89 0.50 13.61 15.66
C LEU A 89 1.05 13.45 17.08
N THR A 90 0.18 13.30 18.09
CA THR A 90 0.59 13.01 19.47
C THR A 90 1.39 11.69 19.53
N ASP A 91 0.88 10.64 18.89
CA ASP A 91 1.53 9.33 18.87
C ASP A 91 2.92 9.39 18.23
N SER A 92 3.01 9.97 17.03
CA SER A 92 4.28 10.10 16.30
C SER A 92 5.30 11.04 16.96
N LEU A 93 4.85 12.12 17.59
CA LEU A 93 5.74 13.00 18.38
C LEU A 93 6.24 12.31 19.65
N THR A 94 5.42 11.46 20.27
CA THR A 94 5.83 10.67 21.44
C THR A 94 6.87 9.63 21.05
N ASP A 95 6.65 8.92 19.93
CA ASP A 95 7.61 7.95 19.38
C ASP A 95 8.94 8.63 19.02
N PHE A 96 8.87 9.77 18.32
CA PHE A 96 10.05 10.58 17.98
C PHE A 96 10.84 11.04 19.22
N ALA A 97 10.16 11.59 20.23
CA ALA A 97 10.84 12.02 21.46
C ALA A 97 11.44 10.84 22.25
N SER A 98 10.77 9.68 22.24
CA SER A 98 11.25 8.46 22.91
C SER A 98 12.48 7.89 22.22
N GLN A 99 12.51 7.90 20.89
CA GLN A 99 13.61 7.34 20.11
C GLN A 99 14.88 8.20 20.13
N PHE A 100 14.73 9.52 20.10
CA PHE A 100 15.85 10.45 20.02
C PHE A 100 16.28 11.01 21.38
N GLY A 101 15.42 10.91 22.39
CA GLY A 101 15.62 11.49 23.72
C GLY A 101 15.18 12.95 23.80
N ALA A 102 14.70 13.36 24.98
CA ALA A 102 14.17 14.71 25.22
C ALA A 102 15.22 15.82 25.12
N ASP A 103 16.50 15.51 25.36
CA ASP A 103 17.61 16.46 25.25
C ASP A 103 18.13 16.64 23.82
N ASN A 104 17.59 15.87 22.86
CA ASN A 104 17.97 16.03 21.46
C ASN A 104 17.56 17.42 20.95
N PRO A 105 18.47 18.22 20.37
CA PRO A 105 18.16 19.59 19.93
C PRO A 105 17.02 19.67 18.91
N LEU A 106 16.87 18.65 18.05
CA LEU A 106 15.77 18.61 17.09
C LEU A 106 14.44 18.30 17.78
N VAL A 107 14.43 17.38 18.74
CA VAL A 107 13.24 17.08 19.55
C VAL A 107 12.77 18.33 20.30
N GLN A 108 13.69 19.05 20.96
CA GLN A 108 13.36 20.28 21.68
C GLN A 108 12.78 21.36 20.76
N LYS A 109 13.35 21.52 19.56
CA LYS A 109 12.85 22.46 18.54
C LYS A 109 11.47 22.07 18.01
N VAL A 110 11.24 20.79 17.70
CA VAL A 110 9.96 20.29 17.18
C VAL A 110 8.87 20.40 18.23
N LEU A 111 9.16 20.01 19.48
CA LEU A 111 8.21 20.07 20.59
C LEU A 111 7.99 21.49 21.14
N ALA A 112 8.92 22.41 20.88
CA ALA A 112 8.85 23.80 21.32
C ALA A 112 8.56 23.93 22.84
N GLY A 113 9.19 23.07 23.65
CA GLY A 113 9.02 23.04 25.11
C GLY A 113 7.68 22.48 25.60
N LYS A 114 6.83 21.95 24.71
CA LYS A 114 5.53 21.36 25.06
C LYS A 114 5.60 19.84 25.12
N SER A 115 4.62 19.21 25.79
CA SER A 115 4.41 17.77 25.65
C SER A 115 3.99 17.41 24.21
N PRO A 116 4.22 16.17 23.74
CA PRO A 116 3.77 15.73 22.42
C PRO A 116 2.30 16.05 22.14
N HIS A 117 1.42 15.81 23.11
CA HIS A 117 -0.01 16.11 22.97
C HIS A 117 -0.29 17.60 22.86
N ALA A 118 0.27 18.42 23.76
CA ALA A 118 0.06 19.86 23.73
C ALA A 118 0.61 20.49 22.44
N ARG A 119 1.74 19.97 21.93
CA ARG A 119 2.29 20.40 20.64
C ARG A 119 1.39 19.99 19.48
N ALA A 120 0.84 18.78 19.49
CA ALA A 120 -0.08 18.33 18.45
C ALA A 120 -1.36 19.18 18.40
N VAL A 121 -1.98 19.47 19.56
CA VAL A 121 -3.16 20.33 19.66
C VAL A 121 -2.88 21.73 19.10
N GLU A 122 -1.76 22.33 19.49
CA GLU A 122 -1.34 23.66 18.99
C GLU A 122 -1.19 23.67 17.46
N LEU A 123 -0.49 22.69 16.90
CA LEU A 123 -0.21 22.63 15.47
C LEU A 123 -1.50 22.43 14.66
N VAL A 124 -2.38 21.53 15.10
CA VAL A 124 -3.64 21.23 14.40
C VAL A 124 -4.63 22.39 14.52
N ALA A 125 -4.77 22.99 15.70
CA ALA A 125 -5.69 24.11 15.91
C ALA A 125 -5.24 25.41 15.23
N GLY A 126 -3.92 25.61 15.07
CA GLY A 126 -3.35 26.84 14.54
C GLY A 126 -3.14 26.85 13.02
N THR A 127 -3.21 25.70 12.35
CA THR A 127 -2.98 25.61 10.89
C THR A 127 -4.22 25.95 10.08
N LYS A 128 -4.02 26.54 8.91
CA LYS A 128 -5.06 26.81 7.90
C LYS A 128 -5.08 25.76 6.79
N LEU A 129 -4.20 24.76 6.83
CA LEU A 129 -4.04 23.77 5.77
C LEU A 129 -5.21 22.78 5.65
N LYS A 130 -6.18 22.80 6.57
CA LYS A 130 -7.46 22.11 6.38
C LYS A 130 -8.21 22.64 5.16
N ASP A 131 -8.11 23.94 4.92
CA ASP A 131 -8.79 24.60 3.81
C ASP A 131 -8.05 24.31 2.49
N VAL A 132 -8.77 23.68 1.55
CA VAL A 132 -8.28 23.38 0.20
C VAL A 132 -7.93 24.68 -0.56
N ALA A 133 -8.69 25.76 -0.36
CA ALA A 133 -8.43 27.03 -1.02
C ALA A 133 -7.10 27.64 -0.57
N VAL A 134 -6.78 27.52 0.73
CA VAL A 134 -5.47 27.95 1.27
C VAL A 134 -4.35 27.11 0.68
N ARG A 135 -4.51 25.78 0.59
CA ARG A 135 -3.51 24.90 -0.04
C ARG A 135 -3.29 25.25 -1.51
N LYS A 136 -4.35 25.50 -2.28
CA LYS A 136 -4.27 25.95 -3.68
C LYS A 136 -3.55 27.28 -3.83
N ASP A 137 -3.95 28.28 -3.03
CA ASP A 137 -3.33 29.60 -3.03
C ASP A 137 -1.83 29.53 -2.75
N LEU A 138 -1.43 28.80 -1.69
CA LEU A 138 -0.02 28.61 -1.34
C LEU A 138 0.76 27.84 -2.42
N TYR A 139 0.15 26.85 -3.07
CA TYR A 139 0.79 26.07 -4.14
C TYR A 139 1.09 26.90 -5.39
N HIS A 140 0.25 27.90 -5.70
CA HIS A 140 0.41 28.75 -6.89
C HIS A 140 1.25 30.01 -6.65
N LYS A 141 1.51 30.34 -5.38
CA LYS A 141 2.39 31.44 -4.97
C LYS A 141 3.86 31.14 -5.25
N ASP A 142 4.67 32.20 -5.28
CA ASP A 142 6.12 32.10 -5.42
C ASP A 142 6.82 31.78 -4.09
N ALA A 143 8.14 31.56 -4.14
CA ALA A 143 8.94 31.20 -2.98
C ALA A 143 8.96 32.27 -1.89
N ALA A 144 8.94 33.55 -2.26
CA ALA A 144 8.92 34.64 -1.30
C ALA A 144 7.59 34.65 -0.52
N ALA A 145 6.48 34.46 -1.22
CA ALA A 145 5.15 34.43 -0.63
C ALA A 145 4.93 33.21 0.27
N LEU A 146 5.44 32.02 -0.10
CA LEU A 146 5.40 30.89 0.83
C LEU A 146 6.31 31.16 2.02
N GLN A 147 7.55 31.60 1.83
CA GLN A 147 8.49 31.88 2.92
C GLN A 147 7.93 32.87 3.97
N ALA A 148 7.14 33.85 3.52
CA ALA A 148 6.44 34.80 4.38
C ALA A 148 5.17 34.23 5.04
N ALA A 149 4.66 33.08 4.58
CA ALA A 149 3.52 32.41 5.19
C ALA A 149 3.94 31.76 6.53
N HIS A 150 3.41 32.31 7.61
CA HIS A 150 3.51 31.77 8.95
C HIS A 150 2.28 30.91 9.25
N ASP A 151 2.44 29.59 9.08
CA ASP A 151 1.48 28.57 9.47
C ASP A 151 2.22 27.54 10.34
N PRO A 152 1.67 27.14 11.50
CA PRO A 152 2.40 26.28 12.44
C PRO A 152 2.89 24.96 11.83
N MET A 153 2.13 24.36 10.91
CA MET A 153 2.54 23.12 10.24
C MET A 153 3.65 23.38 9.21
N ILE A 154 3.57 24.48 8.46
CA ILE A 154 4.61 24.89 7.51
C ILE A 154 5.91 25.22 8.23
N ASP A 155 5.84 25.90 9.37
CA ASP A 155 7.03 26.25 10.14
C ASP A 155 7.73 25.01 10.70
N VAL A 156 6.98 24.01 11.17
CA VAL A 156 7.56 22.71 11.56
C VAL A 156 8.11 21.97 10.36
N ALA A 157 7.44 21.99 9.20
CA ALA A 157 7.94 21.35 7.98
C ALA A 157 9.30 21.94 7.57
N ARG A 158 9.43 23.26 7.52
CA ARG A 158 10.71 23.95 7.26
C ARG A 158 11.80 23.57 8.26
N LEU A 159 11.44 23.47 9.54
CA LEU A 159 12.39 23.15 10.61
C LEU A 159 13.05 21.78 10.40
N VAL A 160 12.29 20.79 9.91
CA VAL A 160 12.78 19.43 9.73
C VAL A 160 13.27 19.13 8.30
N ASP A 161 12.93 19.97 7.32
CA ASP A 161 13.16 19.66 5.90
C ASP A 161 14.64 19.54 5.53
N GLY A 162 15.49 20.44 6.04
CA GLY A 162 16.93 20.39 5.82
C GLY A 162 17.56 19.05 6.27
N PRO A 163 17.43 18.69 7.57
CA PRO A 163 17.86 17.38 8.06
C PRO A 163 17.25 16.19 7.29
N ALA A 164 15.97 16.27 6.91
CA ALA A 164 15.30 15.21 6.15
C ALA A 164 15.91 15.02 4.74
N ARG A 165 16.20 16.12 4.03
CA ARG A 165 16.83 16.10 2.71
C ARG A 165 18.27 15.61 2.75
N GLU A 166 19.04 15.97 3.78
CA GLU A 166 20.39 15.43 3.96
C GLU A 166 20.37 13.92 4.21
N ALA A 167 19.47 13.44 5.07
CA ALA A 167 19.26 12.00 5.26
C ALA A 167 18.85 11.31 3.95
N ARG A 168 17.90 11.89 3.20
CA ARG A 168 17.51 11.38 1.86
C ARG A 168 18.72 11.24 0.94
N LYS A 169 19.56 12.27 0.86
CA LYS A 169 20.72 12.29 -0.02
C LYS A 169 21.71 11.17 0.32
N ILE A 170 21.94 10.92 1.61
CA ILE A 170 22.76 9.80 2.08
C ILE A 170 22.11 8.48 1.66
N TYR A 171 20.84 8.29 2.01
CA TYR A 171 20.09 7.07 1.66
C TYR A 171 20.12 6.77 0.17
N ASP A 172 19.73 7.74 -0.68
CA ASP A 172 19.60 7.56 -2.13
C ASP A 172 20.96 7.20 -2.76
N ALA A 173 22.06 7.84 -2.32
CA ALA A 173 23.41 7.51 -2.80
C ALA A 173 23.83 6.08 -2.42
N GLN A 174 23.54 5.65 -1.18
CA GLN A 174 23.87 4.29 -0.74
C GLN A 174 22.97 3.22 -1.35
N ASP A 175 21.69 3.55 -1.60
CA ASP A 175 20.75 2.62 -2.23
C ASP A 175 21.10 2.39 -3.70
N GLU A 176 21.57 3.40 -4.42
CA GLU A 176 22.09 3.24 -5.77
C GLU A 176 23.29 2.28 -5.83
N ILE A 177 24.26 2.44 -4.91
CA ILE A 177 25.40 1.51 -4.79
C ILE A 177 24.91 0.07 -4.51
N LYS A 178 23.88 -0.08 -3.67
CA LYS A 178 23.28 -1.40 -3.41
C LYS A 178 22.63 -1.99 -4.65
N LYS A 179 21.88 -1.20 -5.43
CA LYS A 179 21.22 -1.64 -6.66
C LYS A 179 22.24 -2.12 -7.69
N GLN A 180 23.33 -1.38 -7.88
CA GLN A 180 24.42 -1.78 -8.79
C GLN A 180 25.06 -3.09 -8.32
N ALA A 181 25.37 -3.22 -7.03
CA ALA A 181 25.90 -4.46 -6.47
C ALA A 181 24.92 -5.64 -6.59
N TYR A 182 23.62 -5.39 -6.43
CA TYR A 182 22.58 -6.40 -6.63
C TYR A 182 22.55 -6.89 -8.08
N SER A 183 22.68 -5.98 -9.05
CA SER A 183 22.77 -6.34 -10.46
C SER A 183 23.97 -7.26 -10.75
N GLU A 184 25.14 -7.02 -10.15
CA GLU A 184 26.31 -7.89 -10.33
C GLU A 184 26.12 -9.27 -9.69
N ILE A 185 25.49 -9.33 -8.51
CA ILE A 185 25.12 -10.60 -7.87
C ILE A 185 24.12 -11.37 -8.75
N ALA A 186 23.12 -10.69 -9.30
CA ALA A 186 22.13 -11.30 -10.19
C ALA A 186 22.79 -11.87 -11.46
N LYS A 187 23.71 -11.13 -12.08
CA LYS A 187 24.51 -11.61 -13.23
C LYS A 187 25.30 -12.87 -12.88
N ALA A 188 25.98 -12.88 -11.73
CA ALA A 188 26.75 -14.05 -11.28
C ALA A 188 25.84 -15.27 -11.01
N ARG A 189 24.69 -15.07 -10.36
CA ARG A 189 23.70 -16.14 -10.13
C ARG A 189 23.17 -16.69 -11.44
N PHE A 190 22.88 -15.82 -12.42
CA PHE A 190 22.43 -16.24 -13.74
C PHE A 190 23.52 -16.99 -14.52
N ALA A 191 24.79 -16.58 -14.43
CA ALA A 191 25.90 -17.29 -15.07
C ALA A 191 26.07 -18.73 -14.55
N ILE A 192 25.71 -18.98 -13.28
CA ILE A 192 25.79 -20.31 -12.65
C ILE A 192 24.52 -21.13 -12.91
N GLY A 193 23.35 -20.53 -12.69
CA GLY A 193 22.06 -21.24 -12.71
C GLY A 193 21.31 -21.19 -14.04
N GLY A 194 21.73 -20.34 -14.99
CA GLY A 194 21.01 -20.08 -16.23
C GLY A 194 19.55 -19.68 -16.00
N ALA A 195 18.67 -20.08 -16.92
CA ALA A 195 17.23 -19.81 -16.88
C ALA A 195 16.42 -20.77 -15.97
N SER A 196 17.08 -21.49 -15.06
CA SER A 196 16.39 -22.35 -14.08
C SER A 196 15.71 -21.57 -12.94
N SER A 197 15.96 -20.25 -12.88
CA SER A 197 15.35 -19.31 -11.93
C SER A 197 14.71 -18.14 -12.71
N TYR A 198 13.78 -17.43 -12.08
CA TYR A 198 13.07 -16.29 -12.65
C TYR A 198 13.49 -14.99 -11.95
N PRO A 199 13.45 -13.83 -12.64
CA PRO A 199 13.75 -12.56 -12.01
C PRO A 199 12.68 -12.17 -10.99
N ASP A 200 13.06 -11.39 -9.98
CA ASP A 200 12.11 -10.82 -9.01
C ASP A 200 11.00 -10.04 -9.71
N ALA A 201 9.82 -9.97 -9.10
CA ALA A 201 8.70 -9.18 -9.61
C ALA A 201 9.02 -7.68 -9.61
N THR A 202 8.68 -6.99 -10.69
CA THR A 202 8.98 -5.56 -10.89
C THR A 202 7.79 -4.77 -11.46
N PHE A 203 6.57 -5.17 -11.12
CA PHE A 203 5.32 -4.66 -11.74
C PHE A 203 5.29 -4.82 -13.28
N THR A 204 5.98 -5.83 -13.79
CA THR A 204 5.93 -6.25 -15.19
C THR A 204 5.09 -7.50 -15.35
N LEU A 205 4.54 -7.73 -16.54
CA LEU A 205 3.77 -8.93 -16.84
C LEU A 205 4.61 -10.19 -16.62
N ARG A 206 4.07 -11.14 -15.86
CA ARG A 206 4.65 -12.48 -15.61
C ARG A 206 3.62 -13.56 -15.81
N LEU A 207 4.09 -14.77 -16.08
CA LEU A 207 3.26 -15.97 -16.11
C LEU A 207 3.73 -16.93 -15.02
N SER A 208 2.79 -17.39 -14.22
CA SER A 208 2.97 -18.43 -13.20
C SER A 208 1.96 -19.53 -13.48
N TYR A 209 2.36 -20.78 -13.28
CA TYR A 209 1.51 -21.94 -13.53
C TYR A 209 1.59 -22.93 -12.37
N GLY A 210 0.52 -23.68 -12.19
CA GLY A 210 0.38 -24.64 -11.10
C GLY A 210 -0.78 -25.59 -11.32
N ARG A 211 -1.09 -26.36 -10.30
CA ARG A 211 -2.21 -27.31 -10.23
C ARG A 211 -3.20 -26.84 -9.19
N VAL A 212 -4.48 -27.01 -9.48
CA VAL A 212 -5.54 -26.87 -8.46
C VAL A 212 -5.41 -28.04 -7.50
N ARG A 213 -5.05 -27.75 -6.24
CA ARG A 213 -4.81 -28.78 -5.21
C ARG A 213 -4.99 -28.23 -3.80
N GLY A 214 -5.51 -29.07 -2.93
CA GLY A 214 -5.60 -28.80 -1.50
C GLY A 214 -4.24 -28.77 -0.82
N TYR A 215 -4.24 -28.61 0.50
CA TYR A 215 -3.04 -28.61 1.32
C TYR A 215 -3.34 -29.18 2.70
N GLU A 216 -2.30 -29.61 3.41
CA GLU A 216 -2.44 -30.04 4.80
C GLU A 216 -2.24 -28.84 5.74
N GLN A 217 -3.10 -28.72 6.75
CA GLN A 217 -3.01 -27.74 7.82
C GLN A 217 -3.38 -28.43 9.13
N ASP A 218 -2.49 -28.41 10.11
CA ASP A 218 -2.71 -28.98 11.45
C ASP A 218 -3.24 -30.43 11.43
N GLY A 219 -2.65 -31.26 10.56
CA GLY A 219 -3.02 -32.66 10.36
C GLY A 219 -4.33 -32.89 9.59
N LYS A 220 -4.98 -31.82 9.09
CA LYS A 220 -6.21 -31.90 8.31
C LYS A 220 -5.96 -31.57 6.85
N GLN A 221 -6.57 -32.34 5.96
CA GLN A 221 -6.58 -32.03 4.54
C GLN A 221 -7.60 -30.93 4.25
N ILE A 222 -7.13 -29.80 3.75
CA ILE A 222 -7.94 -28.68 3.29
C ILE A 222 -8.22 -28.89 1.79
N PRO A 223 -9.49 -28.95 1.36
CA PRO A 223 -9.83 -29.22 -0.03
C PRO A 223 -9.45 -28.07 -0.96
N ALA A 224 -9.28 -28.38 -2.24
CA ALA A 224 -8.92 -27.38 -3.25
C ALA A 224 -10.06 -26.41 -3.61
N PHE A 225 -11.29 -26.72 -3.22
CA PHE A 225 -12.49 -25.99 -3.62
C PHE A 225 -13.40 -25.73 -2.44
N THR A 226 -14.11 -24.60 -2.52
CA THR A 226 -15.29 -24.26 -1.72
C THR A 226 -16.52 -24.23 -2.63
N ASP A 227 -17.71 -24.06 -2.07
CA ASP A 227 -18.96 -23.92 -2.80
C ASP A 227 -19.91 -22.91 -2.11
N PHE A 228 -21.01 -22.57 -2.79
CA PHE A 228 -22.01 -21.67 -2.22
C PHE A 228 -22.65 -22.25 -0.96
N GLY A 229 -22.77 -23.57 -0.82
CA GLY A 229 -23.22 -24.21 0.41
C GLY A 229 -22.38 -23.78 1.61
N GLY A 230 -21.05 -23.83 1.46
CA GLY A 230 -20.08 -23.37 2.45
C GLY A 230 -20.21 -21.89 2.84
N LEU A 231 -20.58 -21.00 1.89
CA LEU A 231 -20.86 -19.59 2.17
C LEU A 231 -22.01 -19.43 3.18
N TYR A 232 -23.15 -20.09 2.93
CA TYR A 232 -24.31 -20.01 3.83
C TYR A 232 -24.06 -20.72 5.15
N GLN A 233 -23.32 -21.83 5.14
CA GLN A 233 -22.92 -22.51 6.37
C GLN A 233 -22.07 -21.58 7.25
N ARG A 234 -21.05 -20.92 6.67
CA ARG A 234 -20.18 -19.99 7.40
C ARG A 234 -20.98 -18.83 7.99
N SER A 235 -21.88 -18.23 7.22
CA SER A 235 -22.77 -17.18 7.73
C SER A 235 -23.60 -17.68 8.93
N ALA A 236 -24.20 -18.87 8.84
CA ALA A 236 -24.98 -19.44 9.93
C ALA A 236 -24.14 -19.77 11.18
N GLU A 237 -22.92 -20.27 11.02
CA GLU A 237 -21.95 -20.53 12.12
C GLU A 237 -21.60 -19.26 12.90
N HIS A 238 -21.79 -18.08 12.29
CA HIS A 238 -21.49 -16.78 12.87
C HIS A 238 -22.74 -15.91 13.11
N ASP A 239 -23.91 -16.54 13.23
CA ASP A 239 -25.21 -15.88 13.46
C ASP A 239 -25.54 -14.76 12.45
N ASN A 240 -25.00 -14.85 11.22
CA ASN A 240 -25.12 -13.82 10.20
C ASN A 240 -24.73 -12.41 10.70
N LYS A 241 -23.63 -12.31 11.46
CA LYS A 241 -23.07 -11.04 11.97
C LYS A 241 -21.79 -10.64 11.23
N PRO A 242 -21.46 -9.33 11.19
CA PRO A 242 -20.20 -8.87 10.59
C PRO A 242 -18.96 -9.57 11.15
N PRO A 243 -17.98 -9.96 10.31
CA PRO A 243 -17.91 -9.76 8.85
C PRO A 243 -18.51 -10.93 8.01
N PHE A 244 -19.33 -11.80 8.59
CA PHE A 244 -19.93 -12.99 7.96
C PHE A 244 -21.43 -12.83 7.63
N ASP A 245 -21.96 -11.62 7.77
CA ASP A 245 -23.32 -11.30 7.40
C ASP A 245 -23.50 -11.28 5.88
N LEU A 246 -24.54 -11.96 5.40
CA LEU A 246 -24.91 -11.97 4.00
C LEU A 246 -25.85 -10.78 3.74
N PRO A 247 -25.64 -10.00 2.67
CA PRO A 247 -26.60 -8.99 2.26
C PRO A 247 -27.97 -9.64 1.98
N GLN A 248 -29.06 -8.94 2.29
CA GLN A 248 -30.42 -9.50 2.21
C GLN A 248 -30.73 -10.17 0.86
N ARG A 249 -30.24 -9.62 -0.24
CA ARG A 249 -30.40 -10.18 -1.60
C ARG A 249 -29.87 -11.62 -1.73
N TRP A 250 -28.79 -11.96 -1.03
CA TRP A 250 -28.24 -13.31 -1.01
C TRP A 250 -29.12 -14.26 -0.18
N VAL A 251 -29.67 -13.77 0.94
CA VAL A 251 -30.62 -14.54 1.77
C VAL A 251 -31.88 -14.88 0.99
N ASP A 252 -32.50 -13.88 0.36
CA ASP A 252 -33.78 -14.02 -0.36
C ASP A 252 -33.66 -14.94 -1.58
N ARG A 253 -32.48 -15.01 -2.19
CA ARG A 253 -32.24 -15.74 -3.45
C ARG A 253 -31.48 -17.04 -3.28
N LYS A 254 -31.24 -17.50 -2.05
CA LYS A 254 -30.55 -18.77 -1.76
C LYS A 254 -31.15 -19.95 -2.55
N SER A 255 -32.48 -20.01 -2.67
CA SER A 255 -33.18 -21.08 -3.39
C SER A 255 -33.00 -21.06 -4.92
N GLN A 256 -32.49 -19.95 -5.47
CA GLN A 256 -32.21 -19.80 -6.90
C GLN A 256 -30.81 -20.28 -7.29
N LEU A 257 -29.93 -20.48 -6.31
CA LEU A 257 -28.55 -20.91 -6.50
C LEU A 257 -28.43 -22.44 -6.52
N ASN A 258 -27.55 -22.95 -7.36
CA ASN A 258 -26.98 -24.28 -7.15
C ASN A 258 -25.91 -24.22 -6.05
N LEU A 259 -26.27 -24.69 -4.85
CA LEU A 259 -25.37 -24.66 -3.69
C LEU A 259 -24.09 -25.51 -3.84
N THR A 260 -24.04 -26.42 -4.82
CA THR A 260 -22.85 -27.25 -5.10
C THR A 260 -21.87 -26.59 -6.09
N THR A 261 -22.26 -25.49 -6.73
CA THR A 261 -21.39 -24.72 -7.64
C THR A 261 -20.15 -24.26 -6.90
N LYS A 262 -18.98 -24.55 -7.48
CA LYS A 262 -17.70 -24.21 -6.86
C LYS A 262 -17.51 -22.71 -6.80
N PHE A 263 -17.21 -22.21 -5.60
CA PHE A 263 -17.09 -20.79 -5.31
C PHE A 263 -15.65 -20.34 -5.52
N ASN A 264 -14.79 -20.56 -4.52
CA ASN A 264 -13.36 -20.31 -4.63
C ASN A 264 -12.59 -21.62 -4.81
N PHE A 265 -11.41 -21.52 -5.41
CA PHE A 265 -10.45 -22.62 -5.49
C PHE A 265 -9.03 -22.15 -5.19
N VAL A 266 -8.16 -23.11 -4.87
CA VAL A 266 -6.75 -22.87 -4.58
C VAL A 266 -5.81 -23.63 -5.51
N SER A 267 -4.68 -23.04 -5.85
CA SER A 267 -3.61 -23.65 -6.65
C SER A 267 -2.23 -23.40 -6.05
N ASP A 268 -1.23 -24.18 -6.48
CA ASP A 268 0.18 -23.98 -6.12
C ASP A 268 0.94 -23.03 -7.06
N ALA A 269 0.21 -22.17 -7.79
CA ALA A 269 0.83 -21.09 -8.57
C ALA A 269 1.50 -20.07 -7.64
N ASP A 270 2.70 -19.62 -8.01
CA ASP A 270 3.44 -18.59 -7.29
C ASP A 270 2.87 -17.20 -7.60
N ILE A 271 2.37 -16.51 -6.56
CA ILE A 271 1.79 -15.17 -6.64
C ILE A 271 2.27 -14.32 -5.48
N ILE A 272 2.26 -13.01 -5.69
CA ILE A 272 2.55 -12.01 -4.66
C ILE A 272 1.64 -10.77 -4.83
N GLY A 273 1.87 -9.74 -4.02
CA GLY A 273 1.20 -8.45 -4.18
C GLY A 273 1.34 -7.90 -5.60
N GLY A 274 0.21 -7.53 -6.22
CA GLY A 274 0.12 -7.11 -7.62
C GLY A 274 -0.54 -8.14 -8.54
N ASN A 275 -0.69 -9.40 -8.12
CA ASN A 275 -1.43 -10.41 -8.87
C ASN A 275 -2.96 -10.36 -8.69
N SER A 276 -3.49 -9.59 -7.74
CA SER A 276 -4.95 -9.44 -7.56
C SER A 276 -5.61 -8.94 -8.85
N GLY A 277 -6.61 -9.66 -9.33
CA GLY A 277 -7.27 -9.42 -10.62
C GLY A 277 -6.70 -10.24 -11.78
N SER A 278 -5.65 -11.04 -11.59
CA SER A 278 -5.06 -11.84 -12.68
C SER A 278 -6.04 -12.93 -13.15
N PRO A 279 -6.21 -13.12 -14.48
CA PRO A 279 -7.03 -14.20 -15.00
C PRO A 279 -6.33 -15.55 -14.82
N VAL A 280 -7.09 -16.57 -14.41
CA VAL A 280 -6.65 -17.97 -14.39
C VAL A 280 -7.19 -18.65 -15.63
N VAL A 281 -6.30 -19.29 -16.39
CA VAL A 281 -6.65 -20.07 -17.58
C VAL A 281 -6.30 -21.54 -17.40
N ASN A 282 -7.09 -22.42 -18.00
CA ASN A 282 -6.80 -23.85 -18.02
C ASN A 282 -5.87 -24.24 -19.19
N LYS A 283 -5.58 -25.54 -19.36
CA LYS A 283 -4.72 -26.05 -20.44
C LYS A 283 -5.26 -25.81 -21.86
N ALA A 284 -6.55 -25.50 -21.99
CA ALA A 284 -7.20 -25.15 -23.26
C ALA A 284 -7.27 -23.62 -23.46
N ASN A 285 -6.61 -22.82 -22.61
CA ASN A 285 -6.65 -21.36 -22.58
C ASN A 285 -8.03 -20.77 -22.28
N GLU A 286 -8.92 -21.54 -21.65
CA GLU A 286 -10.23 -21.06 -21.23
C GLU A 286 -10.14 -20.38 -19.87
N PHE A 287 -10.87 -19.29 -19.68
CA PHE A 287 -10.95 -18.57 -18.42
C PHE A 287 -11.70 -19.40 -17.35
N VAL A 288 -11.03 -19.67 -16.23
CA VAL A 288 -11.57 -20.50 -15.14
C VAL A 288 -11.69 -19.76 -13.80
N GLY A 289 -11.17 -18.55 -13.69
CA GLY A 289 -11.30 -17.76 -12.48
C GLY A 289 -10.40 -16.52 -12.43
N ILE A 290 -10.45 -15.82 -11.29
CA ILE A 290 -9.69 -14.60 -11.04
C ILE A 290 -8.96 -14.76 -9.71
N ILE A 291 -7.65 -14.52 -9.72
CA ILE A 291 -6.84 -14.46 -8.50
C ILE A 291 -7.25 -13.24 -7.68
N PHE A 292 -7.50 -13.41 -6.39
CA PHE A 292 -7.79 -12.28 -5.51
C PHE A 292 -6.91 -12.24 -4.27
N ASP A 293 -6.35 -13.37 -3.83
CA ASP A 293 -5.53 -13.45 -2.62
C ASP A 293 -4.58 -14.65 -2.63
N GLY A 294 -3.75 -14.76 -1.59
CA GLY A 294 -3.03 -15.98 -1.19
C GLY A 294 -3.45 -16.41 0.23
N ASN A 295 -3.20 -17.66 0.60
CA ASN A 295 -3.42 -18.08 2.00
C ASN A 295 -2.32 -17.55 2.94
N ILE A 296 -2.51 -17.63 4.26
CA ILE A 296 -1.53 -17.08 5.23
C ILE A 296 -0.12 -17.64 5.07
N GLN A 297 0.02 -18.89 4.63
CA GLN A 297 1.32 -19.52 4.34
C GLN A 297 2.03 -18.90 3.13
N SER A 298 1.33 -18.15 2.28
CA SER A 298 1.91 -17.48 1.12
C SER A 298 2.57 -16.13 1.45
N LEU A 299 2.45 -15.62 2.68
CA LEU A 299 3.04 -14.33 3.07
C LEU A 299 4.57 -14.28 2.95
N VAL A 300 5.23 -15.44 2.92
CA VAL A 300 6.69 -15.56 2.80
C VAL A 300 7.16 -15.67 1.34
N LEU A 301 6.26 -15.78 0.36
CA LEU A 301 6.62 -16.05 -1.04
C LEU A 301 7.39 -14.88 -1.68
N ASP A 302 7.24 -13.65 -1.17
CA ASP A 302 8.08 -12.49 -1.53
C ASP A 302 9.58 -12.74 -1.28
N CYS A 303 9.93 -13.72 -0.44
CA CYS A 303 11.29 -14.08 -0.10
C CYS A 303 11.67 -15.49 -0.56
N ILE A 304 10.81 -16.48 -0.31
CA ILE A 304 11.08 -17.90 -0.57
C ILE A 304 9.80 -18.61 -1.00
N PHE A 305 9.83 -19.24 -2.18
CA PHE A 305 8.73 -20.06 -2.66
C PHE A 305 8.63 -21.42 -1.95
N SER A 306 7.40 -21.84 -1.60
CA SER A 306 7.11 -23.21 -1.18
C SER A 306 5.70 -23.63 -1.60
N ASP A 307 5.59 -24.76 -2.29
CA ASP A 307 4.31 -25.33 -2.75
C ASP A 307 3.68 -26.30 -1.74
N LYS A 308 4.29 -26.49 -0.56
CA LYS A 308 3.79 -27.45 0.44
C LYS A 308 2.42 -27.03 0.96
N GLN A 309 2.33 -25.80 1.47
CA GLN A 309 1.10 -25.24 2.06
C GLN A 309 0.67 -23.93 1.42
N ALA A 310 1.59 -23.14 0.85
CA ALA A 310 1.21 -21.86 0.25
C ALA A 310 0.34 -22.08 -0.98
N ARG A 311 -0.72 -21.29 -1.11
CA ARG A 311 -1.67 -21.38 -2.21
C ARG A 311 -2.09 -20.01 -2.69
N ALA A 312 -2.18 -19.86 -4.02
CA ALA A 312 -2.95 -18.82 -4.65
C ALA A 312 -4.44 -19.12 -4.49
N VAL A 313 -5.25 -18.09 -4.20
CA VAL A 313 -6.69 -18.17 -3.99
C VAL A 313 -7.39 -17.43 -5.13
N SER A 314 -8.34 -18.11 -5.77
CA SER A 314 -9.09 -17.59 -6.90
C SER A 314 -10.60 -17.79 -6.71
N VAL A 315 -11.39 -16.85 -7.24
CA VAL A 315 -12.83 -17.05 -7.42
C VAL A 315 -13.07 -17.76 -8.76
N GLY A 316 -13.90 -18.79 -8.76
CA GLY A 316 -14.20 -19.60 -9.94
C GLY A 316 -15.14 -18.91 -10.92
N SER A 317 -14.90 -19.07 -12.22
CA SER A 317 -15.75 -18.49 -13.26
C SER A 317 -17.20 -18.97 -13.16
N ALA A 318 -17.42 -20.22 -12.77
CA ALA A 318 -18.77 -20.76 -12.52
C ALA A 318 -19.53 -19.99 -11.43
N ALA A 319 -18.85 -19.57 -10.35
CA ALA A 319 -19.49 -18.77 -9.30
C ALA A 319 -19.73 -17.33 -9.72
N ILE A 320 -18.83 -16.74 -10.51
CA ILE A 320 -19.05 -15.41 -11.11
C ILE A 320 -20.33 -15.44 -11.94
N THR A 321 -20.43 -16.37 -12.88
CA THR A 321 -21.61 -16.53 -13.75
C THR A 321 -22.89 -16.78 -12.95
N GLU A 322 -22.86 -17.71 -12.00
CA GLU A 322 -24.02 -18.03 -11.15
C GLU A 322 -24.50 -16.79 -10.38
N ALA A 323 -23.58 -16.04 -9.76
CA ALA A 323 -23.92 -14.84 -9.01
C ALA A 323 -24.46 -13.72 -9.92
N LEU A 324 -23.84 -13.48 -11.08
CA LEU A 324 -24.33 -12.49 -12.06
C LEU A 324 -25.78 -12.80 -12.46
N ARG A 325 -26.07 -14.07 -12.78
CA ARG A 325 -27.38 -14.49 -13.27
C ARG A 325 -28.44 -14.56 -12.17
N LYS A 326 -28.10 -15.10 -10.99
CA LYS A 326 -29.09 -15.43 -9.94
C LYS A 326 -29.17 -14.38 -8.84
N ILE A 327 -28.06 -13.73 -8.51
CA ILE A 327 -28.03 -12.74 -7.43
C ILE A 327 -28.19 -11.33 -7.96
N TYR A 328 -27.45 -10.95 -9.00
CA TYR A 328 -27.31 -9.54 -9.40
C TYR A 328 -28.21 -9.11 -10.57
N ASP A 329 -29.00 -10.02 -11.15
CA ASP A 329 -29.81 -9.78 -12.37
C ASP A 329 -29.00 -9.27 -13.57
N ALA A 330 -27.71 -9.60 -13.61
CA ALA A 330 -26.76 -9.18 -14.64
C ALA A 330 -26.71 -10.20 -15.80
N GLY A 331 -27.88 -10.66 -16.26
CA GLY A 331 -28.01 -11.67 -17.30
C GLY A 331 -27.39 -11.26 -18.64
N ALA A 332 -27.54 -9.99 -19.03
CA ALA A 332 -26.95 -9.46 -20.26
C ALA A 332 -25.41 -9.51 -20.25
N LEU A 333 -24.79 -9.18 -19.11
CA LEU A 333 -23.34 -9.25 -18.95
C LEU A 333 -22.86 -10.72 -18.94
N ALA A 334 -23.57 -11.61 -18.25
CA ALA A 334 -23.25 -13.03 -18.27
C ALA A 334 -23.36 -13.62 -19.69
N ASP A 335 -24.35 -13.18 -20.46
CA ASP A 335 -24.50 -13.53 -21.88
C ASP A 335 -23.33 -13.02 -22.73
N GLU A 336 -22.87 -11.79 -22.53
CA GLU A 336 -21.70 -11.24 -23.22
C GLU A 336 -20.44 -12.06 -22.93
N LEU A 337 -20.20 -12.41 -21.67
CA LEU A 337 -19.04 -13.19 -21.24
C LEU A 337 -19.05 -14.64 -21.77
N GLU A 338 -20.22 -15.27 -21.88
CA GLU A 338 -20.35 -16.66 -22.34
C GLU A 338 -20.44 -16.78 -23.87
N LYS A 339 -21.07 -15.80 -24.53
CA LYS A 339 -21.31 -15.82 -25.99
C LYS A 339 -20.20 -15.13 -26.77
N GLY A 340 -19.27 -14.46 -26.11
CA GLY A 340 -18.06 -13.87 -26.70
C GLY A 340 -17.13 -14.93 -27.29
N ARG A 341 -17.55 -15.57 -28.39
CA ARG A 341 -16.63 -16.15 -29.36
C ARG A 341 -15.93 -14.97 -30.02
N GLY A 342 -14.60 -14.94 -29.95
CA GLY A 342 -13.82 -14.03 -30.78
C GLY A 342 -14.17 -14.28 -32.24
N ASP A 343 -14.65 -13.24 -32.91
CA ASP A 343 -14.64 -13.19 -34.36
C ASP A 343 -13.20 -13.17 -34.89
#